data_AF-A0A6N6RND9-F1
#
_entry.id   AF-A0A6N6RND9-F1
#
_cell.length_a   1.000
_cell.length_b   1.000
_cell.length_c   1.000
_cell.angle_alpha   90.00
_cell.angle_beta   90.00
_cell.angle_gamma   90.00
#
_symmetry.space_group_name_H-M   'P 1'
#
loop_
_entity.id
_entity.type
_entity.pdbx_description
1 polymer ?
#
loop_
_entity_poly.entity_id
_entity_poly.type
_entity_poly.pdbx_seq_one_letter_code
_entity_poly.pdbx_strand_id
1 'polypeptide(L)'
;SRDGSGNYWSDYVGYDENGDGIGEIPYKSESLFESLIDSKPELRLFVFSPVAKAIELASEAFPVIKPEPKLVDEHPLVRKELPRGIETTGNGFSPRLLLVSLSMVAVPLVFYAYVMKRGTGA
;
A
#
# COMPACT_ATOMS: atom_id res chain seq x y z
N SER A 1 6.34 3.77 -20.71
CA SER A 1 6.33 2.48 -21.42
C SER A 1 5.11 2.40 -22.32
N ARG A 2 5.23 1.78 -23.50
CA ARG A 2 4.12 1.34 -24.37
C ARG A 2 4.26 -0.17 -24.51
N ASP A 3 3.16 -0.90 -24.58
CA ASP A 3 3.07 -2.37 -24.61
C ASP A 3 3.13 -3.09 -23.23
N GLY A 4 2.49 -2.50 -22.21
CA GLY A 4 2.12 -3.22 -20.96
C GLY A 4 3.18 -3.24 -19.86
N SER A 5 3.93 -2.16 -19.66
CA SER A 5 4.86 -2.04 -18.52
C SER A 5 5.10 -0.60 -18.05
N GLY A 6 4.04 0.14 -17.72
CA GLY A 6 4.20 1.41 -17.00
C GLY A 6 4.70 1.17 -15.56
N ASN A 7 5.35 2.16 -14.94
CA ASN A 7 5.69 2.05 -13.53
C ASN A 7 4.51 2.52 -12.69
N TYR A 8 4.25 1.81 -11.59
CA TYR A 8 3.38 2.31 -10.54
C TYR A 8 4.22 3.04 -9.49
N TRP A 9 3.82 4.26 -9.16
CA TRP A 9 4.47 5.11 -8.19
C TRP A 9 3.53 5.33 -7.00
N SER A 10 3.98 5.02 -5.79
CA SER A 10 3.12 5.04 -4.59
C SER A 10 2.65 6.43 -4.19
N ASP A 11 3.37 7.46 -4.63
CA ASP A 11 3.14 8.88 -4.39
C ASP A 11 2.55 9.61 -5.62
N TYR A 12 2.25 8.89 -6.71
CA TYR A 12 1.63 9.50 -7.87
C TYR A 12 0.18 9.90 -7.58
N VAL A 13 -0.10 11.18 -7.77
CA VAL A 13 -1.43 11.79 -7.62
C VAL A 13 -1.84 12.35 -8.98
N GLY A 14 -2.30 11.47 -9.86
CA GLY A 14 -2.90 11.87 -11.13
C GLY A 14 -4.20 11.12 -11.40
N TYR A 15 -4.84 11.49 -12.50
CA TYR A 15 -6.13 10.95 -12.92
C TYR A 15 -6.00 10.24 -14.26
N ASP A 16 -6.95 9.35 -14.54
CA ASP A 16 -7.13 8.64 -15.81
C ASP A 16 -8.53 9.00 -16.32
N GLU A 17 -8.59 9.76 -17.41
CA GLU A 17 -9.86 10.23 -18.00
C GLU A 17 -10.41 9.21 -19.01
N ASN A 18 -9.53 8.52 -19.74
CA ASN A 18 -9.90 7.66 -20.85
C ASN A 18 -10.14 6.18 -20.44
N GLY A 19 -9.73 5.79 -19.22
CA GLY A 19 -9.95 4.48 -18.62
C GLY A 19 -8.92 3.41 -19.00
N ASP A 20 -7.78 3.77 -19.59
CA ASP A 20 -6.75 2.82 -20.03
C ASP A 20 -5.79 2.37 -18.90
N GLY A 21 -5.88 2.98 -17.72
CA GLY A 21 -5.04 2.68 -16.55
C GLY A 21 -3.71 3.46 -16.50
N ILE A 22 -3.43 4.30 -17.49
CA ILE A 22 -2.31 5.24 -17.55
C ILE A 22 -2.81 6.61 -17.09
N GLY A 23 -1.98 7.30 -16.33
CA GLY A 23 -2.28 8.63 -15.86
C GLY A 23 -2.07 9.70 -16.94
N GLU A 24 -2.97 10.68 -16.99
CA GLU A 24 -2.93 11.79 -17.97
C GLU A 24 -1.86 12.84 -17.65
N ILE A 25 -1.29 12.81 -16.44
CA ILE A 25 -0.24 13.73 -16.00
C ILE A 25 1.08 12.93 -15.84
N PRO A 26 2.21 13.40 -16.39
CA PRO A 26 3.49 12.76 -16.15
C PRO A 26 3.86 12.77 -14.66
N TYR A 27 4.36 11.63 -14.15
CA TYR A 27 4.94 11.57 -12.81
C TYR A 27 6.33 12.23 -12.81
N LYS A 28 6.62 13.02 -11.77
CA LYS A 28 7.91 13.69 -11.58
C LYS A 28 8.42 13.46 -10.17
N SER A 29 9.63 12.93 -10.06
CA SER A 29 10.30 12.75 -8.77
C SER A 29 11.08 14.02 -8.42
N GLU A 30 10.45 14.92 -7.66
CA GLU A 30 10.97 16.27 -7.33
C GLU A 30 10.99 16.57 -5.81
N SER A 31 11.27 15.57 -4.97
CA SER A 31 11.34 15.75 -3.50
C SER A 31 12.49 16.68 -3.10
N LEU A 32 12.14 17.76 -2.38
CA LEU A 32 13.12 18.69 -1.83
C LEU A 32 13.94 18.03 -0.71
N PHE A 33 13.29 17.23 0.14
CA PHE A 33 13.96 16.56 1.24
C PHE A 33 15.00 15.54 0.75
N GLU A 34 14.69 14.77 -0.29
CA GLU A 34 15.66 13.86 -0.93
C GLU A 34 16.83 14.64 -1.56
N SER A 35 16.58 15.81 -2.17
CA SER A 35 17.65 16.69 -2.66
C SER A 35 18.57 17.19 -1.52
N LEU A 36 18.01 17.50 -0.35
CA LEU A 36 18.80 17.86 0.83
C LEU A 36 19.65 16.69 1.33
N ILE A 37 19.13 15.45 1.31
CA ILE A 37 19.86 14.24 1.68
C ILE A 37 21.11 14.04 0.80
N ASP A 38 21.02 14.31 -0.51
CA ASP A 38 22.18 14.21 -1.42
C ASP A 38 23.36 15.05 -0.93
N SER A 39 23.08 16.24 -0.39
CA SER A 39 24.09 17.17 0.14
C SER A 39 24.49 16.91 1.59
N LYS A 40 23.55 16.38 2.40
CA LYS A 40 23.70 16.17 3.85
C LYS A 40 23.17 14.78 4.24
N PRO A 41 24.00 13.73 4.10
CA PRO A 41 23.57 12.36 4.33
C PRO A 41 23.07 12.06 5.76
N GLU A 42 23.45 12.88 6.75
CA GLU A 42 22.98 12.82 8.14
C GLU A 42 21.46 13.07 8.26
N LEU A 43 20.85 13.75 7.29
CA LEU A 43 19.41 13.97 7.25
C LEU A 43 18.61 12.68 7.02
N ARG A 44 19.26 11.58 6.62
CA ARG A 44 18.60 10.27 6.48
C ARG A 44 17.95 9.77 7.76
N LEU A 45 18.41 10.24 8.93
CA LEU A 45 17.77 9.93 10.21
C LEU A 45 16.29 10.37 10.26
N PHE A 46 15.92 11.38 9.48
CA PHE A 46 14.57 11.95 9.45
C PHE A 46 13.68 11.38 8.34
N VAL A 47 14.14 10.38 7.58
CA VAL A 47 13.29 9.68 6.61
C VAL A 47 12.10 9.06 7.34
N PHE A 48 10.90 9.23 6.79
CA PHE A 48 9.61 8.85 7.41
C PHE A 48 9.21 9.65 8.68
N SER A 49 9.93 10.72 9.03
CA SER A 49 9.52 11.60 10.12
C SER A 49 8.52 12.67 9.67
N PRO A 50 7.76 13.28 10.60
CA PRO A 50 6.92 14.44 10.30
C PRO A 50 7.70 15.64 9.75
N VAL A 51 8.99 15.77 10.08
CA VAL A 51 9.85 16.86 9.58
C VAL A 51 10.01 16.77 8.07
N ALA A 52 10.31 15.57 7.55
CA ALA A 52 10.42 15.34 6.11
C ALA A 52 9.12 15.73 5.40
N LYS A 53 7.96 15.33 5.95
CA LYS A 53 6.66 15.68 5.37
C LYS A 53 6.37 17.18 5.40
N ALA A 54 6.77 17.88 6.47
CA ALA A 54 6.61 19.34 6.56
C ALA A 54 7.46 20.07 5.52
N ILE A 55 8.68 19.62 5.27
CA ILE A 55 9.56 20.18 4.23
C ILE A 55 8.94 19.97 2.84
N GLU A 56 8.40 18.78 2.57
CA GLU A 56 7.73 18.53 1.28
C GLU A 56 6.49 19.39 1.08
N LEU A 57 5.65 19.55 2.11
CA LEU A 57 4.48 20.43 2.03
C LEU A 57 4.88 21.90 1.79
N ALA A 58 5.98 22.37 2.39
CA ALA A 58 6.50 23.70 2.13
C ALA A 58 6.99 23.83 0.68
N SER A 59 7.67 22.83 0.14
CA SER A 59 8.11 22.78 -1.27
C SER A 59 6.92 22.86 -2.24
N GLU A 60 5.82 22.20 -1.92
CA GLU A 60 4.59 22.24 -2.71
C GLU A 60 3.93 23.63 -2.68
N ALA A 61 3.95 24.31 -1.52
CA ALA A 61 3.40 25.65 -1.36
C ALA A 61 4.27 26.76 -2.00
N PHE A 62 5.58 26.53 -2.14
CA PHE A 62 6.53 27.51 -2.68
C PHE A 62 7.30 26.93 -3.88
N PRO A 63 6.77 27.02 -5.11
CA PRO A 63 7.39 26.40 -6.29
C PRO A 63 8.82 26.87 -6.59
N VAL A 64 9.23 28.06 -6.11
CA VAL A 64 10.57 28.62 -6.30
C VAL A 64 11.68 27.79 -5.64
N ILE A 65 11.36 26.97 -4.63
CA ILE A 65 12.33 26.10 -3.95
C ILE A 65 12.27 24.64 -4.42
N LYS A 66 11.40 24.30 -5.39
CA LYS A 66 11.32 22.94 -5.92
C LYS A 66 12.60 22.58 -6.69
N PRO A 67 13.21 21.41 -6.43
CA PRO A 67 14.35 20.95 -7.20
C PRO A 67 13.93 20.53 -8.61
N GLU A 68 14.91 20.40 -9.51
CA GLU A 68 14.67 19.79 -10.81
C GLU A 68 14.27 18.31 -10.65
N PRO A 69 13.30 17.80 -11.44
CA PRO A 69 12.91 16.40 -11.40
C PRO A 69 14.10 15.49 -11.73
N LYS A 70 14.42 14.55 -10.84
CA LYS A 70 15.46 13.54 -11.08
C LYS A 70 15.00 12.46 -12.07
N LEU A 71 13.69 12.25 -12.12
CA LEU A 71 13.04 11.25 -12.96
C LEU A 71 11.68 11.78 -13.40
N VAL A 72 11.36 11.56 -14.66
CA VAL A 72 10.04 11.83 -15.24
C VAL A 72 9.53 10.55 -15.89
N ASP A 73 8.31 10.14 -15.56
CA ASP A 73 7.60 9.05 -16.23
C ASP A 73 6.39 9.62 -16.95
N GLU A 74 6.43 9.58 -18.29
CA GLU A 74 5.38 10.11 -19.17
C GLU A 74 4.12 9.24 -19.18
N HIS A 75 4.20 7.99 -18.71
CA HIS A 75 3.09 7.04 -18.73
C HIS A 75 2.98 6.30 -17.39
N PRO A 76 2.70 7.02 -16.28
CA PRO A 76 2.60 6.42 -14.96
C PRO A 76 1.31 5.60 -14.85
N LEU A 77 1.34 4.46 -14.15
CA LEU A 77 0.13 3.67 -13.88
C LEU A 77 -0.66 4.29 -12.73
N VAL A 78 -1.97 4.47 -12.92
CA VAL A 78 -2.87 5.00 -11.87
C VAL A 78 -3.10 3.98 -10.75
N ARG A 79 -3.05 2.69 -11.09
CA ARG A 79 -3.18 1.59 -10.13
C ARG A 79 -2.03 0.61 -10.28
N LYS A 80 -1.68 -0.04 -9.18
CA LYS A 80 -0.70 -1.12 -9.19
C LYS A 80 -1.22 -2.28 -10.02
N GLU A 81 -0.52 -2.62 -11.10
CA GLU A 81 -0.73 -3.90 -11.78
C GLU A 81 -0.14 -5.03 -10.94
N LEU A 82 -0.94 -6.07 -10.69
CA LEU A 82 -0.47 -7.27 -10.02
C LEU A 82 0.24 -8.17 -11.04
N PRO A 83 1.38 -8.79 -10.67
CA PRO A 83 2.04 -9.77 -11.53
C PRO A 83 1.05 -10.86 -11.98
N ARG A 84 1.04 -11.16 -13.27
CA ARG A 84 0.24 -12.25 -13.83
C ARG A 84 0.60 -13.56 -13.11
N GLY A 85 -0.40 -14.24 -12.55
CA GLY A 85 -0.23 -15.48 -11.77
C GLY A 85 -0.39 -15.32 -10.26
N ILE A 86 -0.46 -14.09 -9.74
CA ILE A 86 -1.02 -13.84 -8.42
C ILE A 86 -2.53 -13.71 -8.61
N GLU A 87 -3.25 -14.81 -8.57
CA GLU A 87 -4.70 -14.76 -8.39
C GLU A 87 -4.95 -14.06 -7.05
N THR A 88 -5.48 -12.83 -7.09
CA THR A 88 -6.26 -12.37 -5.95
C THR A 88 -7.42 -13.34 -5.91
N THR A 89 -7.34 -14.39 -5.10
CA THR A 89 -8.49 -15.22 -4.81
C THR A 89 -9.57 -14.25 -4.38
N GLY A 90 -10.51 -13.97 -5.29
CA GLY A 90 -11.69 -13.16 -5.05
C GLY A 90 -12.63 -13.93 -4.13
N ASN A 91 -12.12 -14.41 -3.01
CA ASN A 91 -12.89 -15.09 -2.00
C ASN A 91 -13.40 -14.02 -1.05
N GLY A 92 -14.40 -13.28 -1.53
CA GLY A 92 -15.49 -12.91 -0.65
C GLY A 92 -15.96 -14.17 0.09
N PHE A 93 -16.09 -14.08 1.41
CA PHE A 93 -16.64 -15.07 2.34
C PHE A 93 -16.72 -16.53 1.82
N SER A 94 -15.80 -17.40 2.23
CA SER A 94 -15.93 -18.84 1.97
C SER A 94 -16.73 -19.55 3.09
N PRO A 95 -17.92 -20.11 2.81
CA PRO A 95 -18.74 -20.77 3.85
C PRO A 95 -18.04 -21.97 4.50
N ARG A 96 -17.16 -22.65 3.75
CA ARG A 96 -16.39 -23.79 4.23
C ARG A 96 -15.40 -23.40 5.34
N LEU A 97 -14.66 -22.30 5.18
CA LEU A 97 -13.74 -21.83 6.24
C LEU A 97 -14.52 -21.34 7.45
N LEU A 98 -15.70 -20.74 7.28
CA LEU A 98 -16.55 -20.40 8.43
C LEU A 98 -16.95 -21.65 9.21
N LEU A 99 -17.40 -22.71 8.54
CA LEU A 99 -17.76 -23.98 9.20
C LEU A 99 -16.57 -24.60 9.94
N VAL A 100 -15.37 -24.60 9.33
CA VAL A 100 -14.15 -25.07 9.98
C VAL A 100 -13.84 -24.23 11.23
N SER A 101 -13.88 -22.90 11.12
CA SER A 101 -13.61 -22.00 12.26
C SER A 101 -14.64 -22.17 13.40
N LEU A 102 -15.92 -22.32 13.06
CA LEU A 102 -16.99 -22.57 14.03
C LEU A 102 -16.78 -23.91 14.73
N SER A 103 -16.36 -24.95 14.00
CA SER A 103 -16.07 -26.26 14.58
C SER A 103 -14.89 -26.24 15.57
N MET A 104 -13.86 -25.42 15.30
CA MET A 104 -12.71 -25.28 16.20
C MET A 104 -13.08 -24.68 17.55
N VAL A 105 -14.17 -23.91 17.64
CA VAL A 105 -14.67 -23.35 18.90
C VAL A 105 -15.75 -24.24 19.54
N ALA A 106 -16.68 -24.75 18.74
CA ALA A 106 -17.82 -25.52 19.25
C ALA A 106 -17.40 -26.88 19.84
N VAL A 107 -16.46 -27.59 19.20
CA VAL A 107 -16.06 -28.94 19.66
C VAL A 107 -15.41 -28.90 21.04
N PRO A 108 -14.43 -28.02 21.34
CA PRO A 108 -13.87 -27.89 22.69
C PRO A 108 -14.90 -27.48 23.74
N LEU A 109 -15.84 -26.58 23.41
CA LEU A 109 -16.87 -26.13 24.35
C LEU A 109 -17.84 -27.25 24.71
N VAL A 110 -18.30 -28.02 23.71
CA VAL A 110 -19.18 -29.18 23.93
C VAL A 110 -18.44 -30.24 24.73
N PHE A 111 -17.17 -30.51 24.41
CA PHE A 111 -16.34 -31.45 25.15
C PHE A 111 -16.15 -31.01 26.61
N TYR A 112 -15.84 -29.74 26.84
CA TYR A 112 -15.70 -29.15 28.18
C TYR A 112 -17.00 -29.30 28.99
N ALA A 113 -18.15 -28.92 28.39
CA ALA A 113 -19.45 -29.05 29.04
C ALA A 113 -19.80 -30.52 29.36
N TYR A 114 -19.43 -31.44 28.49
CA TYR A 114 -19.62 -32.88 28.69
C TYR A 114 -18.77 -33.44 29.83
N VAL A 115 -17.49 -33.07 29.90
CA VAL A 115 -16.59 -33.46 31.00
C VAL A 115 -17.10 -32.90 32.32
N MET A 116 -17.49 -31.63 32.36
CA MET A 116 -18.06 -30.99 33.55
C MET A 116 -19.33 -31.71 34.04
N LYS A 117 -20.25 -32.05 33.13
CA LYS A 117 -21.49 -32.76 33.49
C LYS A 117 -21.25 -34.19 34.03
N ARG A 118 -20.20 -34.87 33.57
CA ARG A 118 -19.83 -36.21 34.07
C ARG A 118 -18.96 -36.17 35.32
N GLY A 119 -18.20 -35.10 35.55
CA GLY A 119 -17.29 -34.95 36.69
C GLY A 119 -17.96 -34.58 38.01
N THR A 120 -19.20 -34.10 38.00
CA THR A 120 -19.97 -33.70 39.19
C THR A 120 -20.80 -34.82 39.83
N GLY A 121 -20.55 -36.08 39.47
CA GLY A 121 -21.28 -37.27 39.96
C GLY A 121 -20.52 -38.13 40.97
N ALA A 122 -19.68 -37.51 41.82
CA ALA A 122 -19.00 -38.16 42.94
C ALA A 122 -19.34 -37.44 44.24
#